data_AF-A0A0D2L0D5-F1
#
_entry.id   AF-A0A0D2L0D5-F1
#
_cell.length_a   1.000
_cell.length_b   1.000
_cell.length_c   1.000
_cell.angle_alpha   90.00
_cell.angle_beta   90.00
_cell.angle_gamma   90.00
#
_symmetry.space_group_name_H-M   'P 1'
#
loop_
_entity.id
_entity.type
_entity.pdbx_description
1 polymer ?
#
loop_
_entity_poly.entity_id
_entity_poly.type
_entity_poly.pdbx_seq_one_letter_code
_entity_poly.pdbx_strand_id
1 'polypeptide(L)'
;MDGSKQQPEASALPASAVRAAGSASDQGGHGILLYYKYVILAGREAELAAWYEAQCSGLGQKGRIRVAADGVNVTVRRTVGGAMAGLGAHMEAVRGHPIIQGADIDFKELVSLGAGARSAADPFSNGGRHLPPRAFHDMLERAAAEGAGGGGCQTVLIDARNAYETQIGRFDVSGVELMDPRTRAFSELPAWMDAHESALAGKRVLMYCTGGVRCERASAYLREKGPAFAEVYQLSGGVQRYLEEFPDGGLFAGKLFV
;
A
#
# COMPACT_ATOMS: atom_id res chain seq x y z
N MET A 1 -60.74 -27.21 -17.88
CA MET A 1 -60.17 -28.07 -18.93
C MET A 1 -59.71 -27.09 -19.99
N ASP A 2 -58.48 -26.61 -19.98
CA ASP A 2 -57.22 -27.27 -20.39
C ASP A 2 -56.13 -26.20 -20.07
N GLY A 3 -55.01 -26.41 -19.37
CA GLY A 3 -54.04 -27.49 -19.49
C GLY A 3 -52.97 -27.11 -20.51
N SER A 4 -51.96 -26.30 -20.12
CA SER A 4 -50.59 -26.35 -20.66
C SER A 4 -49.69 -25.28 -20.03
N LYS A 5 -48.71 -25.75 -19.26
CA LYS A 5 -47.54 -24.98 -18.77
C LYS A 5 -46.60 -24.69 -19.94
N GLN A 6 -46.06 -23.48 -20.01
CA GLN A 6 -44.78 -23.17 -20.65
C GLN A 6 -44.15 -21.96 -19.95
N GLN A 7 -42.99 -22.19 -19.31
CA GLN A 7 -42.04 -21.15 -18.90
C GLN A 7 -41.25 -20.70 -20.14
N PRO A 8 -40.77 -19.44 -20.17
CA PRO A 8 -39.57 -19.12 -20.92
C PRO A 8 -38.44 -18.60 -20.02
N GLU A 9 -37.34 -19.32 -20.12
CA GLU A 9 -35.91 -18.95 -20.11
C GLU A 9 -35.47 -17.59 -19.55
N ALA A 10 -34.53 -17.70 -18.61
CA ALA A 10 -33.68 -16.63 -18.11
C ALA A 10 -32.78 -16.10 -19.23
N SER A 11 -33.03 -14.85 -19.64
CA SER A 11 -32.15 -14.07 -20.51
C SER A 11 -31.24 -13.20 -19.64
N ALA A 12 -29.94 -13.46 -19.74
CA ALA A 12 -28.88 -12.73 -19.04
C ALA A 12 -28.85 -11.26 -19.48
N LEU A 13 -28.93 -10.35 -18.49
CA LEU A 13 -28.71 -8.92 -18.68
C LEU A 13 -27.22 -8.65 -18.95
N PRO A 14 -26.87 -7.77 -19.91
CA PRO A 14 -25.49 -7.47 -20.24
C PRO A 14 -24.84 -6.64 -19.11
N ALA A 15 -23.58 -6.99 -18.81
CA ALA A 15 -22.75 -6.33 -17.83
C ALA A 15 -22.64 -4.82 -18.12
N SER A 16 -22.99 -4.03 -17.11
CA SER A 16 -22.89 -2.58 -17.12
C SER A 16 -21.43 -2.13 -17.24
N ALA A 17 -21.24 -1.13 -18.10
CA ALA A 17 -19.98 -0.46 -18.33
C ALA A 17 -19.42 0.17 -17.04
N VAL A 18 -18.23 -0.24 -16.64
CA VAL A 18 -17.39 0.54 -15.73
C VAL A 18 -16.58 1.50 -16.59
N ARG A 19 -17.02 2.76 -16.65
CA ARG A 19 -16.22 3.86 -17.18
C ARG A 19 -15.00 4.04 -16.29
N ALA A 20 -13.82 3.75 -16.81
CA ALA A 20 -12.57 4.22 -16.22
C ALA A 20 -12.54 5.75 -16.32
N ALA A 21 -12.78 6.44 -15.20
CA ALA A 21 -12.50 7.86 -15.07
C ALA A 21 -10.99 8.06 -15.00
N GLY A 22 -10.46 8.92 -15.87
CA GLY A 22 -9.05 9.30 -15.87
C GLY A 22 -8.46 9.46 -17.27
N SER A 23 -9.03 10.34 -18.09
CA SER A 23 -8.34 10.85 -19.27
C SER A 23 -7.19 11.76 -18.81
N ALA A 24 -5.99 11.20 -18.67
CA ALA A 24 -4.79 12.03 -18.68
C ALA A 24 -4.59 12.51 -20.13
N SER A 25 -4.88 13.78 -20.38
CA SER A 25 -4.48 14.46 -21.61
C SER A 25 -2.96 14.45 -21.70
N ASP A 26 -2.41 13.53 -22.49
CA ASP A 26 -0.97 13.33 -22.68
C ASP A 26 -0.40 14.39 -23.63
N GLN A 27 -0.08 15.55 -23.06
CA GLN A 27 0.78 16.56 -23.66
C GLN A 27 2.23 16.26 -23.24
N GLY A 28 2.92 15.39 -23.99
CA GLY A 28 4.39 15.33 -24.08
C GLY A 28 5.19 15.14 -22.78
N GLY A 29 4.65 14.44 -21.77
CA GLY A 29 5.25 14.36 -20.43
C GLY A 29 6.16 13.15 -20.19
N HIS A 30 7.29 13.38 -19.49
CA HIS A 30 8.07 12.30 -18.87
C HIS A 30 7.22 11.58 -17.82
N GLY A 31 6.88 10.31 -18.05
CA GLY A 31 6.12 9.49 -17.10
C GLY A 31 7.02 8.51 -16.34
N ILE A 32 6.83 8.43 -15.02
CA ILE A 32 7.38 7.38 -14.16
C ILE A 32 6.19 6.62 -13.55
N LEU A 33 6.20 5.30 -13.70
CA LEU A 33 5.27 4.38 -13.06
C LEU A 33 6.01 3.64 -11.95
N LEU A 34 5.51 3.73 -10.73
CA LEU A 34 5.99 2.95 -9.60
C LEU A 34 4.85 2.08 -9.12
N TYR A 35 5.10 0.85 -8.69
CA TYR A 35 4.09 0.00 -8.04
C TYR A 35 4.70 -1.18 -7.32
N TYR A 36 3.91 -1.80 -6.46
CA TYR A 36 4.21 -3.09 -5.88
C TYR A 36 3.00 -4.01 -6.03
N LYS A 37 3.25 -5.31 -6.07
CA LYS A 37 2.21 -6.32 -5.95
C LYS A 37 2.78 -7.50 -5.18
N TYR A 38 2.16 -7.79 -4.05
CA TYR A 38 2.46 -9.02 -3.34
C TYR A 38 1.69 -10.17 -3.95
N VAL A 39 2.43 -11.23 -4.23
CA VAL A 39 1.91 -12.50 -4.72
C VAL A 39 2.95 -13.56 -4.42
N ILE A 40 2.53 -14.68 -3.84
CA ILE A 40 3.42 -15.80 -3.58
C ILE A 40 3.80 -16.42 -4.92
N LEU A 41 5.09 -16.30 -5.29
CA LEU A 41 5.58 -16.74 -6.60
C LEU A 41 5.88 -18.23 -6.65
N ALA A 42 6.04 -18.90 -5.51
CA ALA A 42 6.24 -20.35 -5.41
C ALA A 42 7.28 -20.92 -6.41
N GLY A 43 8.43 -20.24 -6.56
CA GLY A 43 9.51 -20.66 -7.48
C GLY A 43 9.44 -20.04 -8.89
N ARG A 44 8.47 -19.16 -9.17
CA ARG A 44 8.28 -18.50 -10.47
C ARG A 44 8.96 -17.13 -10.58
N GLU A 45 9.91 -16.81 -9.70
CA GLU A 45 10.62 -15.52 -9.68
C GLU A 45 11.35 -15.26 -11.00
N ALA A 46 12.06 -16.26 -11.53
CA ALA A 46 12.82 -16.15 -12.77
C ALA A 46 11.92 -15.95 -13.99
N GLU A 47 10.77 -16.64 -14.04
CA GLU A 47 9.77 -16.48 -15.09
C GLU A 47 9.22 -15.05 -15.12
N LEU A 48 8.85 -14.53 -13.95
CA LEU A 48 8.29 -13.18 -13.82
C LEU A 48 9.33 -12.09 -14.14
N ALA A 49 10.58 -12.29 -13.72
CA ALA A 49 11.69 -11.39 -14.07
C ALA A 49 11.93 -11.36 -15.59
N ALA A 50 11.98 -12.52 -16.24
CA ALA A 50 12.17 -12.62 -17.69
C ALA A 50 11.01 -11.97 -18.47
N TRP A 51 9.77 -12.15 -18.01
CA TRP A 51 8.61 -11.47 -18.58
C TRP A 51 8.75 -9.95 -18.49
N TYR A 52 9.09 -9.42 -17.31
CA TYR A 52 9.28 -7.99 -17.11
C TYR A 52 10.39 -7.41 -18.00
N GLU A 53 11.50 -8.13 -18.15
CA GLU A 53 12.61 -7.72 -19.01
C GLU A 53 12.19 -7.65 -20.49
N ALA A 54 11.51 -8.69 -20.99
CA ALA A 54 11.00 -8.71 -22.36
C ALA A 54 9.96 -7.61 -22.61
N GLN A 55 9.04 -7.44 -21.65
CA GLN A 55 8.00 -6.42 -21.71
C GLN A 55 8.61 -5.01 -21.76
N CYS A 56 9.47 -4.67 -20.80
CA CYS A 56 10.05 -3.33 -20.68
C CYS A 56 10.92 -3.00 -21.90
N SER A 57 11.66 -3.99 -22.39
CA SER A 57 12.46 -3.87 -23.62
C SER A 57 11.57 -3.61 -24.83
N GLY A 58 10.48 -4.37 -24.99
CA GLY A 58 9.52 -4.19 -26.08
C GLY A 58 8.81 -2.84 -26.07
N LEU A 59 8.58 -2.26 -24.90
CA LEU A 59 7.97 -0.93 -24.75
C LEU A 59 8.97 0.24 -24.72
N GLY A 60 10.27 -0.02 -24.85
CA GLY A 60 11.30 1.03 -24.77
C GLY A 60 11.34 1.72 -23.40
N GLN A 61 11.08 0.97 -22.34
CA GLN A 61 11.09 1.45 -20.96
C GLN A 61 12.40 1.11 -20.27
N LYS A 62 12.78 1.95 -19.30
CA LYS A 62 13.91 1.69 -18.41
C LYS A 62 13.45 1.80 -16.97
N GLY A 63 14.06 1.04 -16.08
CA GLY A 63 13.58 0.98 -14.72
C GLY A 63 14.37 0.07 -13.81
N ARG A 64 13.86 -0.08 -12.59
CA ARG A 64 14.31 -1.07 -11.61
C ARG A 64 13.12 -1.92 -11.25
N ILE A 65 13.27 -3.23 -11.39
CA ILE A 65 12.26 -4.23 -11.03
C ILE A 65 12.91 -5.18 -10.05
N ARG A 66 12.29 -5.34 -8.89
CA ARG A 66 12.68 -6.31 -7.87
C ARG A 66 11.61 -7.39 -7.84
N VAL A 67 12.03 -8.63 -8.05
CA VAL A 67 11.20 -9.81 -7.91
C VAL A 67 11.72 -10.59 -6.71
N ALA A 68 10.81 -10.93 -5.80
CA ALA A 68 11.08 -11.73 -4.61
C ALA A 68 9.99 -12.79 -4.48
N ALA A 69 10.23 -13.81 -3.64
CA ALA A 69 9.28 -14.92 -3.47
C ALA A 69 7.88 -14.46 -3.02
N ASP A 70 7.78 -13.31 -2.37
CA ASP A 70 6.56 -12.69 -1.87
C ASP A 70 5.97 -11.61 -2.79
N GLY A 71 6.57 -11.35 -3.97
CA GLY A 71 5.97 -10.49 -4.98
C GLY A 71 6.96 -9.63 -5.76
N VAL A 72 6.47 -8.49 -6.25
CA VAL A 72 7.22 -7.60 -7.13
C VAL A 72 7.14 -6.15 -6.71
N ASN A 73 8.22 -5.43 -7.00
CA ASN A 73 8.33 -4.00 -6.81
C ASN A 73 8.99 -3.35 -8.01
N VAL A 74 8.27 -2.44 -8.66
CA VAL A 74 8.54 -1.99 -10.02
C VAL A 74 8.62 -0.47 -10.04
N THR A 75 9.67 0.05 -10.68
CA THR A 75 9.80 1.45 -11.06
C THR A 75 10.22 1.47 -12.52
N VAL A 76 9.33 1.89 -13.42
CA VAL A 76 9.61 1.99 -14.85
C VAL A 76 9.32 3.40 -15.33
N ARG A 77 10.15 3.91 -16.23
CA ARG A 77 9.95 5.20 -16.89
C ARG A 77 10.00 5.02 -18.39
N ARG A 78 9.31 5.92 -19.08
CA ARG A 78 9.41 6.03 -20.54
C ARG A 78 10.77 6.58 -20.94
N THR A 79 11.36 6.05 -22.01
CA THR A 79 12.55 6.64 -22.65
C THR A 79 12.12 7.73 -23.62
N VAL A 80 12.91 8.82 -23.72
CA VAL A 80 12.69 9.86 -24.75
C VAL A 80 12.74 9.22 -26.14
N GLY A 81 11.67 9.40 -26.93
CA GLY A 81 11.50 8.75 -28.24
C GLY A 81 10.87 7.34 -28.20
N GLY A 82 10.59 6.77 -27.03
CA GLY A 82 9.79 5.55 -26.91
C GLY A 82 8.32 5.79 -27.26
N ALA A 83 7.57 4.75 -27.61
CA ALA A 83 6.16 4.86 -28.03
C ALA A 83 5.31 5.67 -27.01
N MET A 84 4.42 6.53 -27.52
CA MET A 84 3.51 7.35 -26.69
C MET A 84 2.66 6.51 -25.72
N ALA A 85 2.35 5.26 -26.08
CA ALA A 85 1.51 4.36 -25.30
C ALA A 85 2.23 3.57 -24.19
N GLY A 86 3.53 3.77 -23.96
CA GLY A 86 4.36 2.86 -23.17
C GLY A 86 3.83 2.53 -21.77
N LEU A 87 3.54 3.54 -20.94
CA LEU A 87 3.13 3.26 -19.55
C LEU A 87 1.72 2.65 -19.46
N GLY A 88 0.78 3.09 -20.31
CA GLY A 88 -0.56 2.50 -20.36
C GLY A 88 -0.53 1.02 -20.77
N ALA A 89 0.26 0.70 -21.81
CA ALA A 89 0.46 -0.68 -22.25
C ALA A 89 1.14 -1.54 -21.19
N HIS A 90 2.05 -0.97 -20.39
CA HIS A 90 2.63 -1.66 -19.22
C HIS A 90 1.56 -1.98 -18.19
N MET A 91 0.74 -1.01 -17.80
CA MET A 91 -0.33 -1.23 -16.82
C MET A 91 -1.33 -2.30 -17.29
N GLU A 92 -1.70 -2.30 -18.57
CA GLU A 92 -2.58 -3.31 -19.17
C GLU A 92 -1.94 -4.70 -19.16
N ALA A 93 -0.68 -4.82 -19.61
CA ALA A 93 0.05 -6.08 -19.64
C ALA A 93 0.20 -6.69 -18.24
N VAL A 94 0.49 -5.86 -17.23
CA VAL A 94 0.59 -6.28 -15.82
C VAL A 94 -0.76 -6.75 -15.28
N ARG A 95 -1.86 -6.02 -15.55
CA ARG A 95 -3.21 -6.41 -15.13
C ARG A 95 -3.67 -7.73 -15.75
N GLY A 96 -3.22 -8.05 -16.96
CA GLY A 96 -3.51 -9.30 -17.66
C GLY A 96 -2.57 -10.46 -17.33
N HIS A 97 -1.51 -10.24 -16.55
CA HIS A 97 -0.50 -11.27 -16.34
C HIS A 97 -1.01 -12.38 -15.39
N PRO A 98 -0.93 -13.68 -15.76
CA PRO A 98 -1.49 -14.78 -14.96
C PRO A 98 -0.93 -14.89 -13.54
N ILE A 99 0.32 -14.46 -13.32
CA ILE A 99 0.96 -14.44 -11.99
C ILE A 99 0.51 -13.23 -11.16
N ILE A 100 0.16 -12.11 -11.81
CA ILE A 100 -0.09 -10.83 -11.12
C ILE A 100 -1.60 -10.56 -10.98
N GLN A 101 -2.45 -11.33 -11.67
CA GLN A 101 -3.89 -11.15 -11.71
C GLN A 101 -4.56 -11.19 -10.33
N GLY A 102 -5.58 -10.34 -10.13
CA GLY A 102 -6.42 -10.31 -8.94
C GLY A 102 -6.29 -9.03 -8.12
N ALA A 103 -7.35 -8.22 -8.12
CA ALA A 103 -7.65 -7.01 -7.34
C ALA A 103 -6.51 -5.99 -7.07
N ASP A 104 -6.73 -4.76 -7.57
CA ASP A 104 -6.01 -3.49 -7.40
C ASP A 104 -4.50 -3.56 -7.17
N ILE A 105 -3.75 -3.43 -8.27
CA ILE A 105 -2.34 -3.04 -8.22
C ILE A 105 -2.31 -1.55 -7.88
N ASP A 106 -1.94 -1.24 -6.64
CA ASP A 106 -1.73 0.15 -6.24
C ASP A 106 -0.36 0.59 -6.74
N PHE A 107 -0.39 1.50 -7.70
CA PHE A 107 0.83 1.97 -8.32
C PHE A 107 1.53 2.98 -7.42
N LYS A 108 2.37 2.54 -6.44
CA LYS A 108 3.67 3.18 -6.04
C LYS A 108 4.45 2.55 -4.85
N GLU A 109 5.78 2.69 -4.94
CA GLU A 109 6.89 2.59 -3.93
C GLU A 109 7.63 1.25 -3.64
N LEU A 110 8.97 1.36 -3.54
CA LEU A 110 10.02 0.36 -3.26
C LEU A 110 10.17 -0.04 -1.78
N VAL A 111 9.95 -1.32 -1.45
CA VAL A 111 10.21 -1.86 -0.12
C VAL A 111 10.89 -3.23 -0.19
N SER A 112 12.00 -3.38 0.54
CA SER A 112 12.63 -4.67 0.82
C SER A 112 12.72 -4.82 2.33
N LEU A 113 12.17 -5.90 2.90
CA LEU A 113 12.59 -6.32 4.23
C LEU A 113 13.94 -7.01 4.10
N GLY A 114 14.85 -6.70 5.02
CA GLY A 114 16.08 -7.46 5.19
C GLY A 114 15.77 -8.92 5.55
N ALA A 115 16.75 -9.81 5.37
CA ALA A 115 16.57 -11.26 5.54
C ALA A 115 16.06 -11.69 6.94
N GLY A 116 16.33 -10.90 7.98
CA GLY A 116 15.94 -11.19 9.37
C GLY A 116 14.50 -10.82 9.75
N ALA A 117 13.70 -10.29 8.83
CA ALA A 117 12.37 -9.74 9.11
C ALA A 117 11.24 -10.42 8.33
N ARG A 118 11.47 -11.64 7.85
CA ARG A 118 10.44 -12.39 7.13
C ARG A 118 9.36 -12.84 8.12
N SER A 119 8.20 -12.20 8.05
CA SER A 119 6.94 -12.73 8.58
C SER A 119 6.72 -14.13 8.00
N ALA A 120 6.42 -15.11 8.87
CA ALA A 120 6.12 -16.47 8.43
C ALA A 120 4.69 -16.56 7.87
N ALA A 121 3.81 -15.67 8.32
CA ALA A 121 2.47 -15.47 7.83
C ALA A 121 2.46 -14.57 6.59
N ASP A 122 1.51 -14.84 5.68
CA ASP A 122 1.20 -13.96 4.58
C ASP A 122 0.72 -12.59 5.12
N PRO A 123 1.40 -11.47 4.82
CA PRO A 123 1.04 -10.15 5.32
C PRO A 123 -0.38 -9.71 4.93
N PHE A 124 -1.02 -10.31 3.92
CA PHE A 124 -2.41 -10.02 3.57
C PHE A 124 -3.41 -10.80 4.41
N SER A 125 -3.02 -11.98 4.90
CA SER A 125 -3.85 -12.80 5.79
C SER A 125 -3.76 -12.36 7.26
N ASN A 126 -2.61 -11.82 7.67
CA ASN A 126 -2.32 -11.45 9.05
C ASN A 126 -1.92 -9.98 9.23
N GLY A 127 -2.12 -9.13 8.22
CA GLY A 127 -1.82 -7.69 8.28
C GLY A 127 -2.76 -6.89 9.17
N GLY A 128 -2.37 -5.66 9.49
CA GLY A 128 -3.23 -4.71 10.20
C GLY A 128 -4.52 -4.41 9.44
N ARG A 129 -5.55 -3.98 10.14
CA ARG A 129 -6.83 -3.60 9.52
C ARG A 129 -6.66 -2.34 8.69
N HIS A 130 -7.01 -2.39 7.41
CA HIS A 130 -6.90 -1.25 6.50
C HIS A 130 -7.98 -0.23 6.80
N LEU A 131 -7.58 1.02 7.04
CA LEU A 131 -8.50 2.15 7.21
C LEU A 131 -8.39 3.06 5.97
N PRO A 132 -9.50 3.37 5.29
CA PRO A 132 -9.50 4.43 4.27
C PRO A 132 -9.16 5.79 4.92
N PRO A 133 -8.67 6.77 4.15
CA PRO A 133 -8.24 8.09 4.66
C PRO A 133 -9.21 8.75 5.65
N ARG A 134 -10.49 8.80 5.31
CA ARG A 134 -11.54 9.36 6.17
C ARG A 134 -11.65 8.64 7.51
N ALA A 135 -11.68 7.31 7.51
CA ALA A 135 -11.79 6.53 8.75
C ALA A 135 -10.52 6.61 9.61
N PHE A 136 -9.35 6.71 8.97
CA PHE A 136 -8.08 6.92 9.66
C PHE A 136 -8.03 8.31 10.33
N HIS A 137 -8.48 9.35 9.62
CA HIS A 137 -8.64 10.71 10.16
C HIS A 137 -9.56 10.71 11.39
N ASP A 138 -10.77 10.19 11.25
CA ASP A 138 -11.77 10.18 12.31
C ASP A 138 -11.26 9.38 13.54
N MET A 139 -10.47 8.33 13.35
CA MET A 139 -9.88 7.55 14.44
C MET A 139 -8.79 8.34 15.18
N LEU A 140 -7.96 9.12 14.46
CA LEU A 140 -6.97 10.01 15.08
C LEU A 140 -7.62 11.14 15.86
N GLU A 141 -8.69 11.74 15.37
CA GLU A 141 -9.43 12.79 16.10
C GLU A 141 -10.07 12.24 17.39
N ARG A 142 -10.66 11.05 17.33
CA ARG A 142 -11.19 10.39 18.54
C ARG A 142 -10.10 10.10 19.56
N ALA A 143 -8.96 9.57 19.10
CA ALA A 143 -7.81 9.33 19.96
C ALA A 143 -7.27 10.61 20.61
N ALA A 144 -7.22 11.72 19.86
CA ALA A 144 -6.83 13.02 20.37
C ALA A 144 -7.78 13.50 21.49
N ALA A 145 -9.09 13.35 21.28
CA ALA A 145 -10.11 13.70 22.27
C ALA A 145 -10.02 12.83 23.53
N GLU A 146 -9.76 11.52 23.38
CA GLU A 146 -9.52 10.60 24.50
C GLU A 146 -8.28 11.02 25.32
N GLY A 147 -7.18 11.39 24.64
CA GLY A 147 -5.95 11.86 25.27
C GLY A 147 -6.12 13.16 26.04
N ALA A 148 -6.93 14.09 25.54
CA ALA A 148 -7.24 15.36 26.21
C ALA A 148 -8.09 15.19 27.49
N GLY A 149 -8.85 14.10 27.59
CA GLY A 149 -9.74 13.80 28.73
C GLY A 149 -9.05 13.30 30.01
N GLY A 150 -7.71 13.27 30.06
CA GLY A 150 -6.94 12.93 31.27
C GLY A 150 -6.80 11.44 31.57
N GLY A 151 -7.45 10.56 30.81
CA GLY A 151 -7.36 9.09 30.96
C GLY A 151 -6.13 8.44 30.29
N GLY A 152 -5.31 9.23 29.60
CA GLY A 152 -4.18 8.75 28.80
C GLY A 152 -4.63 8.15 27.47
N CYS A 153 -4.01 8.59 26.37
CA CYS A 153 -4.33 8.06 25.04
C CYS A 153 -3.86 6.61 24.91
N GLN A 154 -4.79 5.70 24.63
CA GLN A 154 -4.48 4.29 24.36
C GLN A 154 -4.04 4.06 22.91
N THR A 155 -4.00 5.13 22.11
CA THR A 155 -3.66 5.08 20.69
C THR A 155 -2.26 5.63 20.46
N VAL A 156 -1.45 4.89 19.71
CA VAL A 156 -0.14 5.32 19.23
C VAL A 156 -0.14 5.35 17.72
N LEU A 157 0.59 6.31 17.16
CA LEU A 157 0.77 6.48 15.73
C LEU A 157 2.22 6.18 15.36
N ILE A 158 2.46 5.19 14.50
CA ILE A 158 3.80 4.83 14.03
C ILE A 158 4.01 5.34 12.62
N ASP A 159 5.06 6.14 12.44
CA ASP A 159 5.58 6.48 11.12
C ASP A 159 6.53 5.38 10.64
N ALA A 160 6.08 4.52 9.74
CA ALA A 160 6.89 3.42 9.22
C ALA A 160 7.88 3.88 8.13
N ARG A 161 8.08 5.19 7.94
CA ARG A 161 8.99 5.74 6.95
C ARG A 161 10.42 5.89 7.46
N ASN A 162 11.34 6.20 6.54
CA ASN A 162 12.70 6.56 6.91
C ASN A 162 12.73 7.98 7.51
N ALA A 163 13.70 8.23 8.38
CA ALA A 163 13.84 9.48 9.12
C ALA A 163 13.82 10.74 8.24
N TYR A 164 14.40 10.66 7.03
CA TYR A 164 14.45 11.79 6.10
C TYR A 164 13.06 12.16 5.54
N GLU A 165 12.14 11.19 5.42
CA GLU A 165 10.77 11.44 4.96
C GLU A 165 9.95 12.10 6.07
N THR A 166 10.10 11.60 7.30
CA THR A 166 9.44 12.13 8.50
C THR A 166 9.79 13.59 8.78
N GLN A 167 11.05 13.98 8.52
CA GLN A 167 11.51 15.36 8.70
C GLN A 167 10.88 16.36 7.72
N ILE A 168 10.40 15.90 6.55
CA ILE A 168 9.81 16.77 5.51
C ILE A 168 8.32 17.01 5.78
N GLY A 169 7.65 16.02 6.33
CA GLY A 169 6.27 16.13 6.77
C GLY A 169 5.82 14.84 7.43
N ARG A 170 4.92 14.96 8.40
CA ARG A 170 4.41 13.86 9.22
C ARG A 170 3.04 14.23 9.80
N PHE A 171 2.31 13.23 10.27
CA PHE A 171 1.12 13.51 11.09
C PHE A 171 1.52 14.18 12.40
N ASP A 172 0.82 15.25 12.76
CA ASP A 172 1.03 15.99 14.01
C ASP A 172 -0.33 16.20 14.68
N VAL A 173 -0.67 15.29 15.60
CA VAL A 173 -1.98 15.23 16.23
C VAL A 173 -1.80 15.38 17.73
N SER A 174 -2.21 16.54 18.25
CA SER A 174 -2.15 16.81 19.69
C SER A 174 -2.95 15.77 20.48
N GLY A 175 -2.34 15.16 21.49
CA GLY A 175 -2.97 14.13 22.32
C GLY A 175 -2.81 12.70 21.80
N VAL A 176 -2.20 12.49 20.62
CA VAL A 176 -1.79 11.17 20.12
C VAL A 176 -0.27 11.09 20.09
N GLU A 177 0.29 10.04 20.69
CA GLU A 177 1.73 9.83 20.67
C GLU A 177 2.18 9.38 19.27
N LEU A 178 2.96 10.22 18.59
CA LEU A 178 3.68 9.84 17.38
C LEU A 178 5.00 9.16 17.76
N MET A 179 5.09 7.87 17.51
CA MET A 179 6.34 7.12 17.59
C MET A 179 7.05 7.16 16.24
N ASP A 180 8.16 7.89 16.17
CA ASP A 180 9.04 7.98 15.02
C ASP A 180 10.26 7.04 15.23
N PRO A 181 10.32 5.90 14.52
CA PRO A 181 11.44 4.96 14.60
C PRO A 181 12.79 5.54 14.17
N ARG A 182 12.79 6.65 13.42
CA ARG A 182 13.98 7.30 12.85
C ARG A 182 14.90 6.33 12.09
N THR A 183 14.30 5.35 11.42
CA THR A 183 15.05 4.35 10.63
C THR A 183 15.74 4.98 9.43
N ARG A 184 16.92 4.48 9.05
CA ARG A 184 17.58 4.83 7.79
C ARG A 184 17.15 3.92 6.66
N ALA A 185 16.76 2.70 7.00
CA ALA A 185 16.25 1.71 6.08
C ALA A 185 15.11 0.92 6.73
N PHE A 186 14.11 0.54 5.95
CA PHE A 186 12.96 -0.22 6.42
C PHE A 186 13.31 -1.55 7.10
N SER A 187 14.44 -2.17 6.77
CA SER A 187 14.94 -3.38 7.43
C SER A 187 15.28 -3.20 8.91
N GLU A 188 15.42 -1.95 9.38
CA GLU A 188 15.69 -1.61 10.79
C GLU A 188 14.40 -1.55 11.62
N LEU A 189 13.23 -1.37 10.98
CA LEU A 189 11.95 -1.20 11.67
C LEU A 189 11.57 -2.39 12.58
N PRO A 190 11.77 -3.66 12.20
CA PRO A 190 11.45 -4.81 13.05
C PRO A 190 12.24 -4.81 14.37
N ALA A 191 13.55 -4.55 14.31
CA ALA A 191 14.38 -4.46 15.52
C ALA A 191 13.96 -3.28 16.42
N TRP A 192 13.50 -2.18 15.81
CA TRP A 192 12.92 -1.07 16.57
C TRP A 192 11.60 -1.49 17.25
N MET A 193 10.72 -2.22 16.55
CA MET A 193 9.46 -2.72 17.12
C MET A 193 9.70 -3.68 18.29
N ASP A 194 10.69 -4.57 18.18
CA ASP A 194 11.12 -5.46 19.27
C ASP A 194 11.53 -4.67 20.51
N ALA A 195 12.35 -3.62 20.32
CA ALA A 195 12.82 -2.78 21.42
C ALA A 195 11.70 -1.95 22.09
N HIS A 196 10.57 -1.74 21.40
CA HIS A 196 9.43 -0.94 21.89
C HIS A 196 8.19 -1.80 22.16
N GLU A 197 8.32 -3.13 22.21
CA GLU A 197 7.20 -4.05 22.33
C GLU A 197 6.31 -3.74 23.55
N SER A 198 6.92 -3.44 24.70
CA SER A 198 6.20 -3.10 25.93
C SER A 198 5.44 -1.78 25.86
N ALA A 199 5.89 -0.83 25.04
CA ALA A 199 5.21 0.44 24.82
C ALA A 199 4.03 0.29 23.85
N LEU A 200 4.07 -0.71 22.97
CA LEU A 200 3.07 -0.97 21.94
C LEU A 200 2.00 -1.99 22.38
N ALA A 201 2.38 -2.97 23.21
CA ALA A 201 1.52 -4.06 23.64
C ALA A 201 0.25 -3.54 24.37
N GLY A 202 -0.91 -4.03 23.93
CA GLY A 202 -2.21 -3.66 24.51
C GLY A 202 -2.74 -2.29 24.06
N LYS A 203 -1.98 -1.52 23.28
CA LYS A 203 -2.41 -0.25 22.69
C LYS A 203 -3.06 -0.45 21.33
N ARG A 204 -3.83 0.56 20.92
CA ARG A 204 -4.28 0.71 19.54
C ARG A 204 -3.15 1.31 18.71
N VAL A 205 -2.63 0.55 17.75
CA VAL A 205 -1.51 0.96 16.90
C VAL A 205 -2.06 1.40 15.55
N LEU A 206 -1.90 2.67 15.19
CA LEU A 206 -2.12 3.16 13.83
C LEU A 206 -0.77 3.30 13.13
N MET A 207 -0.68 2.83 11.90
CA MET A 207 0.54 2.89 11.11
C MET A 207 0.32 3.58 9.78
N TYR A 208 1.32 4.33 9.34
CA TYR A 208 1.31 4.91 8.00
C TYR A 208 2.71 4.89 7.38
N CYS A 209 2.74 4.94 6.05
CA CYS A 209 3.91 5.26 5.26
C CYS A 209 3.47 6.00 3.99
N THR A 210 4.37 6.27 3.06
CA THR A 210 4.04 7.07 1.86
C THR A 210 2.92 6.43 1.02
N GLY A 211 3.02 5.14 0.69
CA GLY A 211 2.05 4.43 -0.16
C GLY A 211 1.39 3.17 0.43
N GLY A 212 1.55 2.90 1.74
CA GLY A 212 0.95 1.74 2.43
C GLY A 212 1.81 0.47 2.45
N VAL A 213 2.65 0.23 1.44
CA VAL A 213 3.48 -0.99 1.29
C VAL A 213 4.31 -1.39 2.51
N ARG A 214 4.92 -0.43 3.21
CA ARG A 214 5.72 -0.71 4.42
C ARG A 214 4.83 -1.18 5.57
N CYS A 215 3.63 -0.60 5.67
CA CYS A 215 2.67 -0.94 6.71
C CYS A 215 2.17 -2.37 6.55
N GLU A 216 2.01 -2.89 5.31
CA GLU A 216 1.56 -4.28 5.10
C GLU A 216 2.43 -5.27 5.86
N ARG A 217 3.76 -5.11 5.76
CA ARG A 217 4.69 -6.03 6.40
C ARG A 217 4.90 -5.70 7.87
N ALA A 218 4.98 -4.42 8.20
CA ALA A 218 5.24 -3.97 9.56
C ALA A 218 4.07 -4.31 10.50
N SER A 219 2.83 -4.18 10.00
CA SER A 219 1.63 -4.53 10.75
C SER A 219 1.48 -6.05 10.91
N ALA A 220 1.76 -6.84 9.87
CA ALA A 220 1.80 -8.29 9.95
C ALA A 220 2.83 -8.78 10.98
N TYR A 221 4.03 -8.20 10.95
CA TYR A 221 5.10 -8.50 11.92
C TYR A 221 4.67 -8.22 13.36
N LEU A 222 4.02 -7.09 13.63
CA LEU A 222 3.47 -6.79 14.96
C LEU A 222 2.37 -7.79 15.35
N ARG A 223 1.46 -8.12 14.44
CA ARG A 223 0.37 -9.08 14.72
C ARG A 223 0.87 -10.50 15.02
N GLU A 224 1.98 -10.93 14.41
CA GLU A 224 2.60 -12.23 14.71
C GLU A 224 3.12 -12.36 16.15
N LYS A 225 3.43 -11.23 16.81
CA LYS A 225 3.91 -11.22 18.20
C LYS A 225 2.86 -11.66 19.22
N GLY A 226 1.58 -11.70 18.84
CA GLY A 226 0.52 -12.34 19.62
C GLY A 226 -0.65 -11.42 19.99
N PRO A 227 -1.51 -11.86 20.93
CA PRO A 227 -2.82 -11.24 21.17
C PRO A 227 -2.76 -9.81 21.74
N ALA A 228 -1.61 -9.40 22.31
CA ALA A 228 -1.38 -8.02 22.74
C ALA A 228 -1.38 -7.02 21.56
N PHE A 229 -1.26 -7.51 20.32
CA PHE A 229 -1.25 -6.71 19.08
C PHE A 229 -2.53 -6.94 18.25
N ALA A 230 -3.67 -7.14 18.90
CA ALA A 230 -4.95 -7.34 18.22
C ALA A 230 -5.46 -6.07 17.52
N GLU A 231 -5.13 -4.89 18.05
CA GLU A 231 -5.60 -3.57 17.57
C GLU A 231 -4.55 -2.86 16.70
N VAL A 232 -4.12 -3.50 15.61
CA VAL A 232 -3.20 -2.89 14.62
C VAL A 232 -3.98 -2.46 13.38
N TYR A 233 -3.85 -1.18 13.03
CA TYR A 233 -4.53 -0.52 11.92
C TYR A 233 -3.51 0.17 11.00
N GLN A 234 -3.80 0.25 9.72
CA GLN A 234 -2.93 0.89 8.73
C GLN A 234 -3.70 1.80 7.76
N LEU A 235 -3.09 2.92 7.39
CA LEU A 235 -3.63 3.85 6.40
C LEU A 235 -3.59 3.25 4.99
N SER A 236 -4.77 2.95 4.44
CA SER A 236 -4.92 2.37 3.10
C SER A 236 -4.43 3.35 2.02
N GLY A 237 -3.43 2.92 1.24
CA GLY A 237 -2.76 3.74 0.23
C GLY A 237 -1.84 4.84 0.80
N GLY A 238 -1.57 4.82 2.10
CA GLY A 238 -0.60 5.70 2.76
C GLY A 238 -0.94 7.19 2.74
N VAL A 239 0.06 8.02 3.06
CA VAL A 239 -0.07 9.48 3.12
C VAL A 239 -0.49 10.06 1.77
N GLN A 240 -0.08 9.44 0.65
CA GLN A 240 -0.50 9.89 -0.67
C GLN A 240 -2.03 9.94 -0.79
N ARG A 241 -2.72 8.81 -0.55
CA ARG A 241 -4.19 8.78 -0.63
C ARG A 241 -4.85 9.67 0.42
N TYR A 242 -4.21 9.85 1.57
CA TYR A 242 -4.69 10.79 2.57
C TYR A 242 -4.68 12.23 2.07
N LEU A 243 -3.60 12.69 1.45
CA LEU A 243 -3.51 14.06 0.92
C LEU A 243 -4.38 14.27 -0.34
N GLU A 244 -4.73 13.20 -1.06
CA GLU A 244 -5.73 13.25 -2.12
C GLU A 244 -7.15 13.51 -1.56
N GLU A 245 -7.49 12.90 -0.42
CA GLU A 245 -8.77 13.11 0.29
C GLU A 245 -8.80 14.43 1.08
N PHE A 246 -7.65 14.87 1.61
CA PHE A 246 -7.49 16.10 2.39
C PHE A 246 -6.48 17.04 1.70
N PRO A 247 -6.88 17.79 0.65
CA PRO A 247 -5.96 18.62 -0.13
C PRO A 247 -5.33 19.78 0.64
N ASP A 248 -5.93 20.17 1.77
CA ASP A 248 -5.42 21.17 2.71
C ASP A 248 -4.37 20.61 3.70
N GLY A 249 -4.13 19.30 3.65
CA GLY A 249 -3.21 18.58 4.52
C GLY A 249 -3.88 17.86 5.68
N GLY A 250 -5.10 18.21 6.07
CA GLY A 250 -5.79 17.61 7.22
C GLY A 250 -4.92 17.61 8.49
N LEU A 251 -4.66 16.40 9.02
CA LEU A 251 -3.80 16.17 10.20
C LEU A 251 -2.32 15.98 9.86
N PHE A 252 -1.96 16.03 8.57
CA PHE A 252 -0.58 15.87 8.10
C PHE A 252 0.09 17.24 7.92
N ALA A 253 1.15 17.48 8.69
CA ALA A 253 1.92 18.71 8.64
C ALA A 253 3.15 18.56 7.72
N GLY A 254 3.39 19.53 6.85
CA GLY A 254 4.54 19.57 5.95
C GLY A 254 4.25 19.04 4.55
N LYS A 255 5.23 18.38 3.93
CA LYS A 255 5.11 17.84 2.55
C LYS A 255 5.36 16.33 2.53
N LEU A 256 4.82 15.67 1.51
CA LEU A 256 5.13 14.26 1.23
C LEU A 256 6.41 14.16 0.41
N PHE A 257 7.38 13.40 0.91
CA PHE A 257 8.56 13.00 0.12
C PHE A 257 8.15 11.94 -0.90
N VAL A 258 8.62 12.10 -2.15
CA VAL A 258 8.34 11.20 -3.29
C VAL A 258 9.59 10.88 -4.08
#